data_AF-A0A0C3E0M0-F1
#
_entry.id   AF-A0A0C3E0M0-F1
#
_cell.length_a   1.000
_cell.length_b   1.000
_cell.length_c   1.000
_cell.angle_alpha   90.00
_cell.angle_beta   90.00
_cell.angle_gamma   90.00
#
_symmetry.space_group_name_H-M   'P 1'
#
loop_
_entity.id
_entity.type
_entity.pdbx_description
1 polymer ?
#
loop_
_entity_poly.entity_id
_entity_poly.type
_entity_poly.pdbx_seq_one_letter_code
_entity_poly.pdbx_strand_id
1 'polypeptide(L)'
;SMAVAPSSASRGQIIVQPPYFTSSTFVDAVREDVTLLIQSYADQYERARPVQPFTLFKDIWVSQGWTWIHFKIFDARSREIFLKVMMRMFTERTTVAEAPIRRVGALFGLYIFFNTQPSVSVPQLHSVSHIEVTSDLYDAIIHLPDTLDTEYLALLRPHVIYVLSDFSKVGAFHILPHSRVHPLNPRELPRELVVEDVTTKKRGRPSKRERKKKAKDSLVALNKWL
;
A
#
# COMPACT_ATOMS: atom_id res chain seq x y z
N SER A 1 -14.51 -1.57 -7.68
CA SER A 1 -14.49 -2.87 -8.41
C SER A 1 -13.05 -3.33 -8.47
N MET A 2 -12.65 -4.34 -7.69
CA MET A 2 -11.23 -4.69 -7.51
C MET A 2 -10.75 -5.70 -8.57
N ALA A 3 -9.61 -5.40 -9.20
CA ALA A 3 -8.98 -6.21 -10.24
C ALA A 3 -8.31 -7.47 -9.67
N VAL A 4 -8.33 -8.57 -10.44
CA VAL A 4 -7.78 -9.87 -10.07
C VAL A 4 -6.32 -9.96 -10.55
N ALA A 5 -5.39 -10.26 -9.63
CA ALA A 5 -3.96 -10.36 -9.90
C ALA A 5 -3.59 -11.62 -10.72
N PRO A 6 -2.60 -11.56 -11.64
CA PRO A 6 -2.12 -12.72 -12.38
C PRO A 6 -1.21 -13.61 -11.51
N SER A 7 -1.44 -14.93 -11.58
CA SER A 7 -0.79 -15.94 -10.71
C SER A 7 0.08 -16.91 -11.49
N SER A 8 1.21 -17.31 -10.90
CA SER A 8 2.03 -18.44 -11.37
C SER A 8 2.43 -19.35 -10.21
N ALA A 9 1.74 -20.48 -10.03
CA ALA A 9 2.24 -21.63 -9.30
C ALA A 9 1.46 -22.91 -9.67
N SER A 10 2.16 -24.04 -9.62
CA SER A 10 1.67 -25.40 -9.89
C SER A 10 0.46 -25.78 -9.04
N ARG A 11 -0.62 -26.25 -9.70
CA ARG A 11 -1.85 -26.84 -9.16
C ARG A 11 -2.31 -26.33 -7.78
N GLY A 12 -3.13 -25.26 -7.81
CA GLY A 12 -4.22 -25.07 -6.85
C GLY A 12 -4.10 -23.88 -5.90
N GLN A 13 -2.89 -23.35 -5.66
CA GLN A 13 -2.71 -22.14 -4.86
C GLN A 13 -2.40 -20.94 -5.74
N ILE A 14 -3.32 -19.99 -5.78
CA ILE A 14 -3.14 -18.69 -6.44
C ILE A 14 -2.24 -17.85 -5.53
N ILE A 15 -0.94 -17.81 -5.83
CA ILE A 15 0.03 -16.95 -5.14
C ILE A 15 0.22 -15.68 -5.97
N VAL A 16 -0.13 -14.54 -5.38
CA VAL A 16 0.13 -13.21 -5.94
C VAL A 16 1.63 -13.01 -5.99
N GLN A 17 2.19 -12.69 -7.16
CA GLN A 17 3.64 -12.56 -7.27
C GLN A 17 4.14 -11.26 -6.64
N PRO A 18 5.29 -11.23 -5.95
CA PRO A 18 5.80 -10.03 -5.30
C PRO A 18 5.88 -8.76 -6.17
N PRO A 19 6.24 -8.82 -7.48
CA PRO A 19 6.24 -7.64 -8.35
C PRO A 19 4.90 -6.91 -8.42
N TYR A 20 3.77 -7.61 -8.24
CA TYR A 20 2.43 -7.00 -8.21
C TYR A 20 2.35 -5.86 -7.18
N PHE A 21 2.90 -6.02 -5.99
CA PHE A 21 2.85 -4.99 -4.94
C PHE A 21 3.68 -3.76 -5.27
N THR A 22 4.57 -3.84 -6.25
CA THR A 22 5.34 -2.68 -6.74
C THR A 22 4.82 -2.15 -8.07
N SER A 23 3.79 -2.78 -8.64
CA SER A 23 3.17 -2.34 -9.89
C SER A 23 2.22 -1.16 -9.64
N SER A 24 2.03 -0.33 -10.67
CA SER A 24 1.04 0.78 -10.70
C SER A 24 -0.36 0.33 -10.29
N THR A 25 -0.82 -0.82 -10.78
CA THR A 25 -2.14 -1.36 -10.43
C THR A 25 -2.36 -1.49 -8.92
N PHE A 26 -1.33 -1.87 -8.17
CA PHE A 26 -1.41 -1.95 -6.72
C PHE A 26 -1.09 -0.61 -6.04
N VAL A 27 0.05 -0.01 -6.42
CA VAL A 27 0.59 1.19 -5.78
C VAL A 27 -0.38 2.37 -5.91
N ASP A 28 -0.96 2.59 -7.09
CA ASP A 28 -1.82 3.76 -7.31
C ASP A 28 -3.13 3.62 -6.52
N ALA A 29 -3.71 2.41 -6.50
CA ALA A 29 -4.90 2.11 -5.70
C ALA A 29 -4.64 2.30 -4.20
N VAL A 30 -3.54 1.75 -3.68
CA VAL A 30 -3.19 1.92 -2.25
C VAL A 30 -2.87 3.38 -1.92
N ARG A 31 -2.20 4.10 -2.82
CA ARG A 31 -1.90 5.52 -2.62
C ARG A 31 -3.19 6.34 -2.53
N GLU A 32 -4.19 6.04 -3.35
CA GLU A 32 -5.52 6.64 -3.27
C GLU A 32 -6.18 6.31 -1.92
N ASP A 33 -6.20 5.04 -1.53
CA ASP A 33 -6.79 4.59 -0.26
C ASP A 33 -6.12 5.27 0.96
N VAL A 34 -4.78 5.33 1.00
CA VAL A 34 -4.03 6.02 2.07
C VAL A 34 -4.35 7.52 2.07
N THR A 35 -4.48 8.14 0.90
CA THR A 35 -4.85 9.55 0.77
C THR A 35 -6.25 9.80 1.32
N LEU A 36 -7.22 8.93 1.00
CA LEU A 36 -8.59 9.02 1.49
C LEU A 36 -8.68 8.81 3.02
N LEU A 37 -7.91 7.87 3.57
CA LEU A 37 -7.82 7.66 5.02
C LEU A 37 -7.33 8.92 5.73
N ILE A 38 -6.21 9.47 5.27
CA ILE A 38 -5.58 10.67 5.86
C ILE A 38 -6.49 11.89 5.71
N GLN A 39 -7.10 12.06 4.53
CA GLN A 39 -8.00 13.17 4.26
C GLN A 39 -9.26 13.09 5.14
N SER A 40 -9.88 11.91 5.24
CA SER A 40 -11.03 11.68 6.12
C SER A 40 -10.71 12.02 7.57
N TYR A 41 -9.51 11.67 8.04
CA TYR A 41 -9.07 12.05 9.38
C TYR A 41 -8.91 13.56 9.53
N ALA A 42 -8.23 14.23 8.60
CA ALA A 42 -8.03 15.67 8.64
C ALA A 42 -9.38 16.43 8.66
N ASP A 43 -10.31 16.06 7.77
CA ASP A 43 -11.62 16.69 7.66
C ASP A 43 -12.46 16.51 8.93
N GLN A 44 -12.46 15.31 9.51
CA GLN A 44 -13.22 15.05 10.73
C GLN A 44 -12.56 15.69 11.96
N TYR A 45 -11.23 15.71 12.03
CA TYR A 45 -10.52 16.37 13.11
C TYR A 45 -10.80 17.89 13.11
N GLU A 46 -10.78 18.53 11.94
CA GLU A 46 -11.07 19.95 11.81
C GLU A 46 -12.49 20.31 12.26
N ARG A 47 -13.48 19.47 11.93
CA ARG A 47 -14.89 19.67 12.28
C ARG A 47 -15.18 19.40 13.76
N ALA A 48 -14.66 18.29 14.29
CA ALA A 48 -15.03 17.80 15.62
C ALA A 48 -14.10 18.29 16.73
N ARG A 49 -12.85 18.64 16.41
CA ARG A 49 -11.79 18.99 17.36
C ARG A 49 -11.76 18.06 18.58
N PRO A 50 -11.61 16.74 18.37
CA PRO A 50 -11.78 15.76 19.43
C PRO A 50 -10.72 15.91 20.51
N VAL A 51 -11.11 15.65 21.76
CA VAL A 51 -10.18 15.54 22.90
C VAL A 51 -9.27 14.31 22.77
N GLN A 52 -9.71 13.29 22.02
CA GLN A 52 -8.97 12.05 21.77
C GLN A 52 -8.70 11.85 20.27
N PRO A 53 -7.74 12.57 19.68
CA PRO A 53 -7.45 12.50 18.25
C PRO A 53 -7.12 11.11 17.74
N PHE A 54 -6.34 10.34 18.50
CA PHE A 54 -5.98 8.98 18.10
C PHE A 54 -7.18 8.03 18.12
N THR A 55 -8.15 8.22 19.02
CA THR A 55 -9.40 7.45 19.03
C THR A 55 -10.21 7.73 17.76
N LEU A 56 -10.36 9.00 17.36
CA LEU A 56 -10.98 9.37 16.09
C LEU A 56 -10.30 8.67 14.91
N PHE A 57 -8.96 8.68 14.86
CA PHE A 57 -8.23 8.01 13.79
C PHE A 57 -8.51 6.49 13.75
N LYS A 58 -8.54 5.81 14.91
CA LYS A 58 -8.87 4.39 14.99
C LYS A 58 -10.29 4.10 14.49
N ASP A 59 -11.27 4.94 14.81
CA ASP A 59 -12.64 4.76 14.35
C ASP A 59 -12.75 4.87 12.82
N ILE A 60 -12.01 5.82 12.23
CA ILE A 60 -11.89 5.96 10.77
C ILE A 60 -11.18 4.74 10.17
N TRP A 61 -10.06 4.31 10.76
CA TRP A 61 -9.32 3.11 10.35
C TRP A 61 -10.22 1.87 10.29
N VAL A 62 -11.00 1.64 11.35
CA VAL A 62 -11.93 0.50 11.46
C VAL A 62 -13.07 0.63 10.46
N SER A 63 -13.71 1.81 10.36
CA SER A 63 -14.87 2.03 9.47
C SER A 63 -14.52 1.90 7.99
N GLN A 64 -13.28 2.23 7.60
CA GLN A 64 -12.78 2.02 6.24
C GLN A 64 -12.23 0.60 6.01
N GLY A 65 -12.28 -0.29 7.01
CA GLY A 65 -11.92 -1.70 6.88
C GLY A 65 -10.43 -2.01 6.93
N TRP A 66 -9.58 -1.05 7.32
CA TRP A 66 -8.13 -1.23 7.40
C TRP A 66 -7.71 -2.30 8.40
N THR A 67 -8.53 -2.62 9.40
CA THR A 67 -8.29 -3.72 10.35
C THR A 67 -8.01 -5.07 9.67
N TRP A 68 -8.56 -5.28 8.47
CA TRP A 68 -8.41 -6.53 7.72
C TRP A 68 -7.21 -6.56 6.77
N ILE A 69 -6.45 -5.46 6.68
CA ILE A 69 -5.39 -5.29 5.67
C ILE A 69 -4.28 -6.33 5.81
N HIS A 70 -3.93 -6.70 7.05
CA HIS A 70 -2.93 -7.72 7.33
C HIS A 70 -3.35 -9.13 6.91
N PHE A 71 -4.61 -9.39 6.58
CA PHE A 71 -5.09 -10.71 6.17
C PHE A 71 -5.27 -10.83 4.65
N LYS A 72 -4.81 -9.84 3.86
CA LYS A 72 -4.87 -9.93 2.41
C LYS A 72 -3.88 -10.94 1.83
N ILE A 73 -2.69 -11.05 2.42
CA ILE A 73 -1.56 -11.84 1.87
C ILE A 73 -0.99 -12.78 2.95
N PHE A 74 -1.04 -14.08 2.69
CA PHE A 74 -0.56 -15.11 3.63
C PHE A 74 0.80 -15.72 3.22
N ASP A 75 1.13 -15.71 1.93
CA ASP A 75 2.42 -16.19 1.44
C ASP A 75 3.58 -15.29 1.93
N ALA A 76 4.60 -15.88 2.55
CA ALA A 76 5.66 -15.15 3.24
C ALA A 76 6.41 -14.17 2.33
N ARG A 77 6.81 -14.62 1.13
CA ARG A 77 7.60 -13.80 0.19
C ARG A 77 6.80 -12.61 -0.31
N SER A 78 5.54 -12.85 -0.68
CA SER A 78 4.62 -11.84 -1.17
C SER A 78 4.26 -10.85 -0.07
N ARG A 79 4.08 -11.37 1.14
CA ARG A 79 3.76 -10.61 2.34
C ARG A 79 4.88 -9.64 2.74
N GLU A 80 6.14 -10.05 2.66
CA GLU A 80 7.27 -9.15 2.95
C GLU A 80 7.21 -7.89 2.06
N ILE A 81 7.08 -8.07 0.75
CA ILE A 81 7.01 -6.93 -0.19
C ILE A 81 5.75 -6.10 0.04
N PHE A 82 4.60 -6.75 0.27
CA PHE A 82 3.36 -6.06 0.63
C PHE A 82 3.55 -5.17 1.85
N LEU A 83 4.08 -5.70 2.96
CA LEU A 83 4.29 -4.93 4.20
C LEU A 83 5.24 -3.76 3.98
N LYS A 84 6.38 -3.98 3.28
CA LYS A 84 7.34 -2.92 2.94
C LYS A 84 6.71 -1.81 2.10
N VAL A 85 5.94 -2.17 1.07
CA VAL A 85 5.25 -1.18 0.23
C VAL A 85 4.21 -0.42 1.02
N MET A 86 3.36 -1.09 1.82
CA MET A 86 2.33 -0.44 2.62
C MET A 86 2.93 0.56 3.62
N MET A 87 4.00 0.18 4.33
CA MET A 87 4.71 1.10 5.23
C MET A 87 5.28 2.29 4.46
N ARG A 88 5.86 2.05 3.28
CA ARG A 88 6.36 3.14 2.41
C ARG A 88 5.26 4.09 1.94
N MET A 89 4.05 3.60 1.65
CA MET A 89 2.93 4.47 1.27
C MET A 89 2.54 5.43 2.40
N PHE A 90 2.67 5.02 3.66
CA PHE A 90 2.48 5.93 4.79
C PHE A 90 3.66 6.89 4.98
N THR A 91 4.91 6.41 4.90
CA THR A 91 6.09 7.29 5.10
C THR A 91 6.25 8.33 3.99
N GLU A 92 5.83 8.05 2.75
CA GLU A 92 5.76 9.05 1.67
C GLU A 92 4.84 10.24 2.02
N ARG A 93 3.88 10.04 2.94
CA ARG A 93 2.94 11.07 3.42
C ARG A 93 3.38 11.78 4.71
N THR A 94 4.56 11.46 5.25
CA THR A 94 5.12 12.15 6.44
C THR A 94 6.15 13.23 6.08
N THR A 95 6.39 13.48 4.80
CA THR A 95 7.33 14.50 4.31
C THR A 95 6.88 15.92 4.68
N VAL A 96 7.82 16.87 4.70
CA VAL A 96 7.53 18.29 5.01
C VAL A 96 6.68 19.01 3.95
N ALA A 97 6.49 18.39 2.78
CA ALA A 97 5.63 18.94 1.73
C ALA A 97 4.13 18.78 2.01
N GLU A 98 3.77 17.84 2.91
CA GLU A 98 2.39 17.60 3.32
C GLU A 98 2.00 18.52 4.49
N ALA A 99 0.71 18.87 4.57
CA ALA A 99 0.18 19.64 5.70
C ALA A 99 0.39 18.89 7.04
N PRO A 100 0.71 19.57 8.16
CA PRO A 100 1.01 18.90 9.44
C PRO A 100 -0.04 17.88 9.89
N ILE A 101 -1.34 18.21 9.81
CA ILE A 101 -2.42 17.29 10.17
C ILE A 101 -2.41 16.00 9.33
N ARG A 102 -2.08 16.10 8.03
CA ARG A 102 -1.99 14.95 7.13
C ARG A 102 -0.79 14.07 7.47
N ARG A 103 0.35 14.69 7.80
CA ARG A 103 1.54 13.99 8.29
C ARG A 103 1.25 13.21 9.58
N VAL A 104 0.45 13.79 10.49
CA VAL A 104 -0.01 13.09 11.71
C VAL A 104 -0.91 11.90 11.37
N GLY A 105 -1.88 12.06 10.48
CA GLY A 105 -2.73 10.95 10.01
C GLY A 105 -1.90 9.82 9.39
N ALA A 106 -0.90 10.16 8.57
CA ALA A 106 0.02 9.19 7.98
C ALA A 106 0.83 8.44 9.05
N LEU A 107 1.36 9.17 10.05
CA LEU A 107 2.12 8.58 11.15
C LEU A 107 1.25 7.65 12.02
N PHE A 108 0.00 8.02 12.29
CA PHE A 108 -0.95 7.16 13.00
C PHE A 108 -1.26 5.89 12.21
N GLY A 109 -1.46 6.02 10.90
CA GLY A 109 -1.65 4.86 10.01
C GLY A 109 -0.45 3.93 10.02
N LEU A 110 0.77 4.47 9.90
CA LEU A 110 2.02 3.71 10.01
C LEU A 110 2.14 3.02 11.36
N TYR A 111 1.82 3.71 12.46
CA TYR A 111 1.87 3.18 13.81
C TYR A 111 0.94 1.99 14.03
N ILE A 112 -0.33 2.12 13.62
CA ILE A 112 -1.29 1.03 13.72
C ILE A 112 -0.82 -0.13 12.84
N PHE A 113 -0.54 0.13 11.56
CA PHE A 113 -0.12 -0.92 10.63
C PHE A 113 1.11 -1.69 11.11
N PHE A 114 2.13 -1.01 11.62
CA PHE A 114 3.35 -1.66 12.08
C PHE A 114 3.11 -2.52 13.34
N ASN A 115 2.37 -2.00 14.31
CA ASN A 115 2.17 -2.67 15.60
C ASN A 115 1.07 -3.75 15.59
N THR A 116 0.14 -3.72 14.62
CA THR A 116 -0.93 -4.72 14.51
C THR A 116 -0.58 -5.88 13.58
N GLN A 117 0.69 -6.00 13.16
CA GLN A 117 1.16 -7.16 12.42
C GLN A 117 0.94 -8.44 13.26
N PRO A 118 0.31 -9.50 12.70
CA PRO A 118 0.12 -10.76 13.41
C PRO A 118 1.46 -11.44 13.75
N SER A 119 1.84 -11.42 15.02
CA SER A 119 3.07 -12.07 15.52
C SER A 119 2.83 -13.47 16.09
N VAL A 120 1.61 -13.74 16.57
CA VAL A 120 1.17 -15.01 17.17
C VAL A 120 0.02 -15.61 16.35
N SER A 121 0.37 -16.39 15.32
CA SER A 121 -0.60 -17.11 14.47
C SER A 121 -0.13 -18.54 14.22
N VAL A 122 -1.07 -19.45 13.95
CA VAL A 122 -0.78 -20.83 13.55
C VAL A 122 -1.49 -21.09 12.21
N PRO A 123 -0.76 -21.22 11.08
CA PRO A 123 0.70 -21.03 10.93
C PRO A 123 1.14 -19.58 11.14
N GLN A 124 2.40 -19.37 11.54
CA GLN A 124 2.94 -18.03 11.79
C GLN A 124 2.99 -17.21 10.50
N LEU A 125 2.40 -16.02 10.52
CA LEU A 125 2.50 -15.07 9.42
C LEU A 125 3.80 -14.27 9.52
N HIS A 126 4.47 -14.13 8.38
CA HIS A 126 5.67 -13.30 8.27
C HIS A 126 5.35 -11.86 8.69
N SER A 127 6.25 -11.25 9.47
CA SER A 127 6.14 -9.85 9.90
C SER A 127 7.48 -9.17 9.70
N VAL A 128 7.46 -7.87 9.45
CA VAL A 128 8.67 -7.06 9.30
C VAL A 128 8.97 -6.33 10.61
N SER A 129 10.24 -6.35 11.02
CA SER A 129 10.70 -5.77 12.28
C SER A 129 11.12 -4.30 12.17
N HIS A 130 11.31 -3.80 10.95
CA HIS A 130 11.79 -2.44 10.72
C HIS A 130 11.04 -1.74 9.59
N ILE A 131 10.97 -0.42 9.70
CA ILE A 131 10.45 0.53 8.73
C ILE A 131 11.65 1.20 8.06
N GLU A 132 11.81 0.99 6.76
CA GLU A 132 12.86 1.64 5.98
C GLU A 132 12.51 3.12 5.73
N VAL A 133 13.38 4.02 6.16
CA VAL A 133 13.23 5.48 5.97
C VAL A 133 14.58 6.08 5.59
N THR A 134 14.60 7.05 4.68
CA THR A 134 15.83 7.80 4.39
C THR A 134 16.14 8.76 5.53
N SER A 135 17.40 9.13 5.73
CA SER A 135 17.80 10.00 6.84
C SER A 135 17.04 11.32 6.89
N ASP A 136 16.81 11.95 5.73
CA ASP A 136 16.04 13.19 5.60
C ASP A 136 14.54 13.01 5.92
N LEU A 137 13.98 11.85 5.60
CA LEU A 137 12.60 11.53 5.95
C LEU A 137 12.46 11.20 7.44
N TYR A 138 13.45 10.50 8.02
CA TYR A 138 13.53 10.27 9.44
C TYR A 138 13.57 11.59 10.21
N ASP A 139 14.43 12.53 9.79
CA ASP A 139 14.49 13.86 10.38
C ASP A 139 13.15 14.58 10.31
N ALA A 140 12.46 14.52 9.16
CA ALA A 140 11.13 15.09 9.01
C ALA A 140 10.11 14.46 9.99
N ILE A 141 10.14 13.13 10.16
CA ILE A 141 9.23 12.41 11.06
C ILE A 141 9.49 12.78 12.52
N ILE A 142 10.75 12.77 12.97
CA ILE A 142 11.11 13.02 14.37
C ILE A 142 10.80 14.46 14.80
N HIS A 143 10.94 15.43 13.89
CA HIS A 143 10.62 16.84 14.16
C HIS A 143 9.15 17.21 13.87
N LEU A 144 8.29 16.23 13.53
CA LEU A 144 6.87 16.49 13.33
C LEU A 144 6.19 17.18 14.55
N PRO A 145 6.46 16.80 15.82
CA PRO A 145 5.88 17.47 16.98
C PRO A 145 6.13 18.99 17.04
N ASP A 146 7.25 19.44 16.49
CA ASP A 146 7.64 20.86 16.53
C ASP A 146 6.83 21.72 15.55
N THR A 147 6.16 21.06 14.59
CA THR A 147 5.26 21.71 13.62
C THR A 147 3.80 21.78 14.08
N LEU A 148 3.50 21.33 15.30
CA LEU A 148 2.16 21.26 15.89
C LEU A 148 1.99 22.33 16.98
N ASP A 149 2.47 23.53 16.70
CA ASP A 149 2.50 24.68 17.62
C ASP A 149 1.21 25.51 17.61
N THR A 150 0.43 25.43 16.53
CA THR A 150 -0.88 26.09 16.43
C THR A 150 -1.89 25.56 17.45
N GLU A 151 -2.76 26.43 17.97
CA GLU A 151 -3.76 26.09 18.99
C GLU A 151 -4.61 24.87 18.63
N TYR A 152 -5.01 24.74 17.36
CA TYR A 152 -5.85 23.65 16.88
C TYR A 152 -5.10 22.31 16.69
N LEU A 153 -3.78 22.33 16.51
CA LEU A 153 -2.95 21.12 16.38
C LEU A 153 -2.21 20.74 17.66
N ALA A 154 -2.13 21.64 18.64
CA ALA A 154 -1.42 21.41 19.89
C ALA A 154 -1.88 20.14 20.62
N LEU A 155 -3.17 19.78 20.51
CA LEU A 155 -3.72 18.54 21.08
C LEU A 155 -3.12 17.28 20.47
N LEU A 156 -2.59 17.31 19.25
CA LEU A 156 -1.97 16.15 18.59
C LEU A 156 -0.56 15.88 19.09
N ARG A 157 0.16 16.93 19.53
CA ARG A 157 1.56 16.86 19.92
C ARG A 157 1.88 15.74 20.92
N PRO A 158 1.18 15.58 22.06
CA PRO A 158 1.47 14.49 22.99
C PRO A 158 1.26 13.10 22.39
N HIS A 159 0.29 12.93 21.48
CA HIS A 159 0.05 11.65 20.80
C HIS A 159 1.14 11.32 19.80
N VAL A 160 1.61 12.31 19.04
CA VAL A 160 2.74 12.15 18.12
C VAL A 160 4.02 11.82 18.88
N ILE A 161 4.30 12.52 19.98
CA ILE A 161 5.45 12.22 20.85
C ILE A 161 5.39 10.79 21.36
N TYR A 162 4.21 10.32 21.81
CA TYR A 162 4.03 8.95 22.27
C TYR A 162 4.37 7.94 21.16
N VAL A 163 3.79 8.11 19.97
CA VAL A 163 4.03 7.22 18.81
C VAL A 163 5.52 7.16 18.45
N LEU A 164 6.18 8.32 18.36
CA LEU A 164 7.61 8.39 18.04
C LEU A 164 8.48 7.79 19.14
N SER A 165 8.12 8.00 20.41
CA SER A 165 8.81 7.40 21.54
C SER A 165 8.70 5.89 21.53
N ASP A 166 7.53 5.35 21.16
CA ASP A 166 7.31 3.91 21.04
C ASP A 166 8.15 3.30 19.91
N PHE A 167 8.14 3.93 18.72
CA PHE A 167 9.02 3.53 17.62
C PHE A 167 10.51 3.59 17.97
N SER A 168 10.93 4.60 18.72
CA SER A 168 12.32 4.73 19.18
C SER A 168 12.69 3.60 20.15
N LYS A 169 11.83 3.28 21.12
CA LYS A 169 12.07 2.22 22.11
C LYS A 169 12.27 0.84 21.48
N VAL A 170 11.51 0.53 20.43
CA VAL A 170 11.60 -0.77 19.74
C VAL A 170 12.60 -0.79 18.59
N GLY A 171 13.30 0.32 18.32
CA GLY A 171 14.23 0.41 17.19
C GLY A 171 13.52 0.20 15.85
N ALA A 172 12.32 0.77 15.69
CA ALA A 172 11.47 0.52 14.53
C ALA A 172 12.09 1.00 13.21
N PHE A 173 12.88 2.07 13.21
CA PHE A 173 13.39 2.68 11.98
C PHE A 173 14.73 2.06 11.55
N HIS A 174 14.78 1.55 10.32
CA HIS A 174 16.02 1.27 9.61
C HIS A 174 16.36 2.49 8.74
N ILE A 175 17.30 3.29 9.23
CA ILE A 175 17.70 4.55 8.60
C ILE A 175 18.63 4.25 7.43
N LEU A 176 18.15 4.57 6.23
CA LEU A 176 18.91 4.52 4.98
C LEU A 176 19.64 5.84 4.74
N PRO A 177 20.60 5.88 3.80
CA PRO A 177 21.19 7.13 3.33
C PRO A 177 20.16 8.18 2.90
N HIS A 178 20.61 9.42 2.70
CA HIS A 178 19.75 10.49 2.23
C HIS A 178 19.06 10.12 0.90
N SER A 179 17.80 10.52 0.74
CA SER A 179 17.00 10.33 -0.49
C SER A 179 17.70 10.69 -1.80
N ARG A 180 18.67 11.63 -1.81
CA ARG A 180 19.45 12.05 -2.99
C ARG A 180 20.27 10.93 -3.64
N VAL A 181 20.66 9.89 -2.89
CA VAL A 181 21.37 8.73 -3.44
C VAL A 181 20.45 7.57 -3.79
N HIS A 182 19.13 7.78 -3.72
CA HIS A 182 18.10 6.81 -4.09
C HIS A 182 18.27 5.42 -3.44
N PRO A 183 18.40 5.33 -2.10
CA PRO A 183 18.75 4.08 -1.43
C PRO A 183 17.57 3.08 -1.33
N LEU A 184 16.35 3.52 -1.61
CA LEU A 184 15.16 2.67 -1.55
C LEU A 184 15.14 1.68 -2.71
N ASN A 185 14.57 0.49 -2.48
CA ASN A 185 14.39 -0.53 -3.51
C ASN A 185 12.92 -1.02 -3.55
N PRO A 186 12.18 -0.79 -4.65
CA PRO A 186 12.60 -0.05 -5.85
C PRO A 186 12.86 1.43 -5.53
N ARG A 187 13.65 2.12 -6.35
CA ARG A 187 13.95 3.55 -6.16
C ARG A 187 12.67 4.38 -6.09
N GLU A 188 11.79 4.20 -7.05
CA GLU A 188 10.50 4.90 -7.17
C GLU A 188 9.36 3.88 -7.22
N LEU A 189 8.19 4.28 -6.73
CA LEU A 189 6.96 3.50 -6.82
C LEU A 189 5.90 4.29 -7.62
N PRO A 190 5.21 3.63 -8.57
CA PRO A 190 5.35 2.23 -8.96
C PRO A 190 6.64 1.92 -9.73
N ARG A 191 7.13 0.68 -9.60
CA ARG A 191 8.26 0.16 -10.38
C ARG A 191 7.88 -0.12 -11.84
N GLU A 192 6.66 -0.63 -12.03
CA GLU A 192 6.17 -1.07 -13.35
C GLU A 192 4.83 -0.38 -13.64
N LEU A 193 4.74 0.24 -14.83
CA LEU A 193 3.51 0.84 -15.34
C LEU A 193 2.74 -0.23 -16.12
N VAL A 194 1.56 -0.58 -15.61
CA VAL A 194 0.63 -1.50 -16.26
C VAL A 194 -0.21 -0.67 -17.19
N VAL A 195 0.12 -0.72 -18.48
CA VAL A 195 -0.69 -0.10 -19.52
C VAL A 195 -1.91 -0.99 -19.72
N GLU A 196 -3.10 -0.47 -19.41
CA GLU A 196 -4.34 -1.12 -19.85
C GLU A 196 -4.35 -1.10 -21.37
N ASP A 197 -4.22 -2.28 -22.00
CA ASP A 197 -4.44 -2.46 -23.42
C ASP A 197 -5.89 -2.03 -23.71
N VAL A 198 -6.08 -0.77 -24.14
CA VAL A 198 -7.36 -0.28 -24.67
C VAL A 198 -7.62 -1.04 -25.97
N THR A 199 -8.17 -2.24 -25.83
CA THR A 199 -8.74 -3.07 -26.89
C THR A 199 -7.94 -3.11 -28.19
N THR A 200 -6.87 -3.89 -28.21
CA THR A 200 -6.73 -4.80 -29.36
C THR A 200 -6.95 -6.20 -28.83
N LYS A 201 -7.99 -6.88 -29.33
CA LYS A 201 -8.19 -8.31 -29.09
C LYS A 201 -6.86 -9.01 -29.38
N LYS A 202 -6.13 -9.41 -28.33
CA LYS A 202 -5.00 -10.32 -28.49
C LYS A 202 -5.56 -11.52 -29.26
N ARG A 203 -5.07 -11.73 -30.49
CA ARG A 203 -5.28 -12.95 -31.27
C ARG A 203 -4.69 -14.09 -30.44
N GLY A 204 -5.46 -14.58 -29.48
CA GLY A 204 -5.14 -15.79 -28.75
C GLY A 204 -5.05 -16.95 -29.72
N ARG A 205 -4.30 -17.99 -29.32
CA ARG A 205 -4.25 -19.25 -30.05
C ARG A 205 -5.70 -19.74 -30.22
N PRO A 206 -6.18 -19.94 -31.46
CA PRO A 206 -7.57 -20.34 -31.69
C PRO A 206 -7.87 -21.62 -30.92
N SER A 207 -8.95 -21.62 -30.14
CA SER A 207 -9.40 -22.80 -29.42
C SER A 207 -9.67 -23.95 -30.40
N LYS A 208 -9.63 -25.21 -29.94
CA LYS A 208 -9.95 -26.37 -30.81
C LYS A 208 -11.31 -26.20 -31.51
N ARG A 209 -12.28 -25.57 -30.84
CA ARG A 209 -13.61 -25.27 -31.40
C ARG A 209 -13.55 -24.23 -32.52
N GLU A 210 -12.75 -23.18 -32.34
CA GLU A 210 -12.57 -22.13 -33.36
C GLU A 210 -11.78 -22.64 -34.58
N ARG A 211 -10.77 -23.50 -34.37
CA ARG A 211 -10.06 -24.17 -35.48
C ARG A 211 -11.00 -25.02 -36.30
N LYS A 212 -11.89 -25.79 -35.65
CA LYS A 212 -12.88 -26.64 -36.33
C LYS A 212 -13.92 -25.81 -37.08
N LYS A 213 -14.36 -24.68 -36.52
CA LYS A 213 -15.28 -23.75 -37.20
C LYS A 213 -14.60 -23.14 -38.43
N LYS A 214 -13.38 -22.61 -38.28
CA LYS A 214 -12.62 -22.00 -39.38
C LYS A 214 -12.32 -23.00 -40.51
N ALA A 215 -12.00 -24.26 -40.18
CA ALA A 215 -11.80 -25.31 -41.18
C ALA A 215 -13.09 -25.64 -41.96
N LYS A 216 -14.25 -25.65 -41.29
CA LYS A 216 -15.55 -25.82 -41.95
C LYS A 216 -15.88 -24.64 -42.86
N ASP A 217 -15.66 -23.41 -42.38
CA ASP A 217 -15.94 -22.20 -43.15
C ASP A 217 -15.03 -22.12 -44.40
N SER A 218 -13.77 -22.55 -44.30
CA SER A 218 -12.86 -22.66 -45.45
C SER A 218 -13.28 -23.72 -46.48
N LEU A 219 -13.83 -24.85 -46.03
CA LEU A 219 -14.37 -25.89 -46.93
C LEU A 219 -15.60 -25.39 -47.70
N VAL A 220 -16.50 -24.68 -47.03
CA VAL A 220 -17.68 -24.07 -47.68
C VAL A 220 -17.26 -23.01 -48.70
N ALA A 221 -16.24 -22.21 -48.39
CA ALA A 221 -15.71 -21.23 -49.33
C ALA A 221 -15.07 -21.87 -50.58
N LEU A 222 -14.39 -23.02 -50.42
CA LEU A 222 -13.77 -23.74 -51.55
C LEU A 222 -14.82 -24.32 -52.50
N ASN A 223 -15.93 -24.83 -51.94
CA ASN A 223 -17.07 -25.33 -52.71
C ASN A 223 -17.84 -24.26 -53.50
N LYS A 224 -17.52 -22.98 -53.28
CA LYS A 224 -18.09 -21.86 -54.04
C LYS A 224 -17.26 -21.51 -55.29
N TRP A 225 -16.06 -22.09 -55.39
CA TRP A 225 -15.12 -21.88 -56.50
C TRP A 225 -14.92 -23.14 -57.37
N LEU A 226 -15.60 -24.23 -57.03
CA LEU A 226 -15.81 -25.43 -57.87
C LEU A 226 -17.24 -25.39 -58.41
#